data_AF-A0AAI9T6N8-F1
#
_entry.id   AF-A0AAI9T6N8-F1
#
_cell.length_a   1.000
_cell.length_b   1.000
_cell.length_c   1.000
_cell.angle_alpha   90.00
_cell.angle_beta   90.00
_cell.angle_gamma   90.00
#
_symmetry.space_group_name_H-M   'P 1'
#
loop_
_entity.id
_entity.type
_entity.pdbx_description
1 polymer ?
#
loop_
_entity_poly.entity_id
_entity_poly.type
_entity_poly.pdbx_seq_one_letter_code
_entity_poly.pdbx_strand_id
1 'polypeptide(L)'
;MPYMPAGGVGTNGTLPVYMVQSDYDYESVALGVHQEYIELDLFHYGLKLFSEQDFIDAGLTAEDRNLIDNLDSKDVATLIVQAEAIEARQQAIFRQLLGLHPMPMMVRPSSCPENNTRVVWQNFPNLHIVNQPNVNRFNANTTQNWETIGNRTGDPSDSNIAEDQSCVHQNTTGYNCGPAVSHDRNDPVSFPGRQVNLTWDEPGLAVGPNNSYVTSTTAGQPAFVAWLSQLNLT
;
A
#
# COMPACT_ATOMS: atom_id res chain seq x y z
N MET A 1 -16.56 -13.15 -27.29
CA MET A 1 -15.94 -13.15 -25.96
C MET A 1 -14.50 -13.62 -26.12
N PRO A 2 -13.51 -12.92 -25.54
CA PRO A 2 -12.13 -13.37 -25.55
C PRO A 2 -11.99 -14.71 -24.82
N TYR A 3 -10.99 -15.50 -25.21
CA TYR A 3 -10.71 -16.81 -24.64
C TYR A 3 -10.32 -16.69 -23.17
N MET A 4 -11.15 -17.23 -22.26
CA MET A 4 -10.78 -17.40 -20.86
C MET A 4 -10.09 -18.76 -20.70
N PRO A 5 -8.88 -18.82 -20.11
CA PRO A 5 -8.26 -20.09 -19.75
C PRO A 5 -9.16 -20.85 -18.78
N ALA A 6 -9.15 -22.18 -18.87
CA ALA A 6 -9.91 -23.05 -17.99
C ALA A 6 -9.38 -22.93 -16.55
N GLY A 7 -9.97 -22.03 -15.76
CA GLY A 7 -9.55 -21.77 -14.39
C GLY A 7 -9.89 -22.92 -13.43
N GLY A 8 -8.93 -23.25 -12.57
CA GLY A 8 -9.13 -24.06 -11.36
C GLY A 8 -9.01 -25.58 -11.54
N VAL A 9 -7.81 -26.13 -11.32
CA VAL A 9 -7.64 -27.57 -11.07
C VAL A 9 -8.15 -27.87 -9.66
N GLY A 10 -9.18 -28.70 -9.52
CA GLY A 10 -9.71 -29.12 -8.21
C GLY A 10 -10.88 -28.29 -7.64
N THR A 11 -11.56 -27.48 -8.47
CA THR A 11 -12.80 -26.82 -8.04
C THR A 11 -13.99 -27.79 -8.16
N ASN A 12 -14.92 -27.78 -7.20
CA ASN A 12 -16.05 -28.73 -7.11
C ASN A 12 -17.19 -28.42 -8.11
N GLY A 13 -16.84 -28.02 -9.35
CA GLY A 13 -17.78 -27.61 -10.39
C GLY A 13 -18.21 -26.14 -10.35
N THR A 14 -17.81 -25.37 -9.33
CA THR A 14 -18.03 -23.92 -9.27
C THR A 14 -16.90 -23.18 -9.97
N LEU A 15 -17.25 -22.44 -11.04
CA LEU A 15 -16.32 -21.52 -11.68
C LEU A 15 -15.91 -20.43 -10.67
N PRO A 16 -14.61 -20.15 -10.47
CA PRO A 16 -14.20 -19.00 -9.69
C PRO A 16 -14.73 -17.73 -10.34
N VAL A 17 -15.53 -16.96 -9.59
CA VAL A 17 -16.08 -15.69 -10.06
C VAL A 17 -15.06 -14.60 -9.72
N TYR A 18 -14.32 -14.17 -10.74
CA TYR A 18 -13.40 -13.04 -10.63
C TYR A 18 -14.19 -11.74 -10.84
N MET A 19 -14.68 -11.16 -9.75
CA MET A 19 -15.37 -9.87 -9.77
C MET A 19 -14.91 -9.00 -8.61
N VAL A 20 -14.86 -7.69 -8.85
CA VAL A 20 -14.72 -6.68 -7.80
C VAL A 20 -15.94 -6.76 -6.87
N GLN A 21 -15.71 -6.78 -5.56
CA GLN A 21 -16.76 -7.02 -4.56
C GLN A 21 -17.31 -5.72 -3.96
N SER A 22 -16.65 -4.59 -4.22
CA SER A 22 -17.02 -3.26 -3.75
C SER A 22 -16.58 -2.16 -4.71
N ASP A 23 -17.17 -0.98 -4.59
CA ASP A 23 -16.76 0.21 -5.37
C ASP A 23 -15.29 0.55 -5.14
N TYR A 24 -14.78 0.34 -3.92
CA TYR A 24 -13.35 0.51 -3.62
C TYR A 24 -12.46 -0.47 -4.41
N ASP A 25 -12.86 -1.74 -4.55
CA ASP A 25 -12.12 -2.72 -5.35
C ASP A 25 -12.14 -2.34 -6.84
N TYR A 26 -13.24 -1.77 -7.32
CA TYR A 26 -13.35 -1.25 -8.68
C TYR A 26 -12.40 -0.07 -8.92
N GLU A 27 -12.45 0.96 -8.06
CA GLU A 27 -11.62 2.15 -8.20
C GLU A 27 -10.13 1.84 -8.02
N SER A 28 -9.76 0.91 -7.15
CA SER A 28 -8.36 0.48 -6.96
C SER A 28 -7.81 -0.24 -8.18
N VAL A 29 -8.62 -1.11 -8.80
CA VAL A 29 -8.27 -1.79 -10.05
C VAL A 29 -8.25 -0.80 -11.21
N ALA A 30 -9.20 0.15 -11.26
CA ALA A 30 -9.23 1.19 -12.29
C ALA A 30 -7.99 2.09 -12.23
N LEU A 31 -7.54 2.47 -11.03
CA LEU A 31 -6.34 3.27 -10.83
C LEU A 31 -5.09 2.55 -11.34
N GLY A 32 -4.89 1.28 -10.98
CA GLY A 32 -3.78 0.48 -11.48
C GLY A 32 -3.82 0.33 -13.01
N VAL A 33 -5.01 0.06 -13.57
CA VAL A 33 -5.21 -0.01 -15.02
C VAL A 33 -4.90 1.33 -15.71
N HIS A 34 -5.23 2.47 -15.09
CA HIS A 34 -4.92 3.79 -15.64
C HIS A 34 -3.42 4.12 -15.60
N GLN A 35 -2.71 3.77 -14.52
CA GLN A 35 -1.24 3.88 -14.48
C GLN A 35 -0.61 3.10 -15.64
N GLU A 36 -1.10 1.89 -15.88
CA GLU A 36 -0.56 0.96 -16.87
C GLU A 36 -0.88 1.41 -18.31
N TYR A 37 -2.04 2.03 -18.52
CA TYR A 37 -2.32 2.71 -19.80
C TYR A 37 -1.41 3.92 -20.04
N ILE A 38 -1.06 4.66 -18.99
CA ILE A 38 -0.11 5.78 -19.09
C ILE A 38 1.29 5.26 -19.42
N GLU A 39 1.72 4.17 -18.79
CA GLU A 39 3.01 3.52 -19.05
C GLU A 39 3.08 2.94 -20.48
N LEU A 40 2.02 2.27 -20.92
CA LEU A 40 1.90 1.78 -22.30
C LEU A 40 1.96 2.92 -23.32
N ASP A 41 1.22 4.02 -23.10
CA ASP A 41 1.24 5.17 -24.01
C ASP A 41 2.63 5.84 -24.04
N LEU A 42 3.34 5.85 -22.90
CA LEU A 42 4.72 6.34 -22.83
C LEU A 42 5.69 5.46 -23.62
N PHE A 43 5.56 4.14 -23.58
CA PHE A 43 6.36 3.22 -24.41
C PHE A 43 6.05 3.41 -25.89
N HIS A 44 4.77 3.43 -26.26
CA HIS A 44 4.33 3.63 -27.64
C HIS A 44 4.82 4.97 -28.20
N TYR A 45 4.68 6.04 -27.42
CA TYR A 45 5.11 7.38 -27.80
C TYR A 45 6.63 7.50 -27.87
N GLY A 46 7.36 6.89 -26.93
CA GLY A 46 8.82 6.84 -26.92
C GLY A 46 9.38 6.18 -28.17
N LEU A 47 8.85 5.01 -28.56
CA LEU A 47 9.26 4.30 -29.78
C LEU A 47 8.91 5.06 -31.07
N LYS A 48 7.85 5.87 -31.05
CA LYS A 48 7.45 6.70 -32.18
C LYS A 48 8.29 7.97 -32.32
N LEU A 49 8.68 8.59 -31.20
CA LEU A 49 9.38 9.86 -31.19
C LEU A 49 10.89 9.70 -31.42
N PHE A 50 11.49 8.66 -30.83
CA PHE A 50 12.94 8.46 -30.87
C PHE A 50 13.32 7.43 -31.95
N SER A 51 14.26 7.81 -32.79
CA SER A 51 14.85 6.95 -33.80
C SER A 51 15.84 5.97 -33.19
N GLU A 52 16.17 4.89 -33.89
CA GLU A 52 17.19 3.94 -33.44
C GLU A 52 18.54 4.60 -33.12
N GLN A 53 18.90 5.64 -33.88
CA GLN A 53 20.13 6.39 -33.65
C GLN A 53 20.09 7.15 -32.31
N ASP A 54 18.93 7.68 -31.90
CA ASP A 54 18.79 8.38 -30.62
C ASP A 54 19.02 7.43 -29.44
N PHE A 55 18.58 6.16 -29.57
CA PHE A 55 18.87 5.12 -28.57
C PHE A 55 20.36 4.78 -28.52
N ILE A 56 21.01 4.65 -29.68
CA ILE A 56 22.46 4.39 -29.77
C ILE A 56 23.26 5.55 -29.18
N ASP A 57 22.87 6.79 -29.47
CA ASP A 57 23.51 8.00 -28.97
C ASP A 57 23.34 8.15 -27.45
N ALA A 58 22.25 7.61 -26.89
CA ALA A 58 22.03 7.47 -25.45
C ALA A 58 22.79 6.29 -24.81
N GLY A 59 23.54 5.51 -25.59
CA GLY A 59 24.31 4.35 -25.12
C GLY A 59 23.48 3.08 -24.94
N LEU A 60 22.27 3.02 -25.50
CA LEU A 60 21.37 1.87 -25.44
C LEU A 60 21.54 0.97 -26.67
N THR A 61 21.27 -0.32 -26.48
CA THR A 61 21.43 -1.34 -27.51
C THR A 61 20.10 -1.66 -28.21
N ALA A 62 20.19 -2.43 -29.30
CA ALA A 62 18.99 -2.94 -29.99
C ALA A 62 18.15 -3.88 -29.11
N GLU A 63 18.75 -4.56 -28.12
CA GLU A 63 18.01 -5.38 -27.15
C GLU A 63 17.17 -4.51 -26.22
N ASP A 64 17.70 -3.39 -25.74
CA ASP A 64 16.97 -2.45 -24.87
C ASP A 64 15.76 -1.85 -25.59
N ARG A 65 15.92 -1.51 -26.87
CA ARG A 65 14.81 -1.02 -27.71
C ARG A 65 13.76 -2.11 -27.97
N ASN A 66 14.19 -3.35 -28.24
CA ASN A 66 13.28 -4.48 -28.39
C ASN A 66 12.53 -4.78 -27.09
N LEU A 67 13.14 -4.60 -25.92
CA LEU A 67 12.45 -4.75 -24.64
C LEU A 67 11.29 -3.74 -24.54
N ILE A 68 11.51 -2.48 -24.90
CA ILE A 68 10.46 -1.46 -24.92
C ILE A 68 9.36 -1.81 -25.93
N ASP A 69 9.72 -2.33 -27.11
CA ASP A 69 8.75 -2.83 -28.12
C ASP A 69 7.92 -4.01 -27.59
N ASN A 70 8.52 -4.88 -26.77
CA ASN A 70 7.78 -5.95 -26.08
C ASN A 70 6.87 -5.42 -24.97
N LEU A 71 7.29 -4.38 -24.23
CA LEU A 71 6.49 -3.73 -23.19
C LEU A 71 5.34 -2.88 -23.78
N ASP A 72 5.46 -2.44 -25.04
CA ASP A 72 4.39 -1.82 -25.84
C ASP A 72 3.28 -2.81 -26.27
N SER A 73 3.41 -4.09 -25.91
CA SER A 73 2.35 -5.09 -26.12
C SER A 73 1.29 -5.04 -25.02
N LYS A 74 0.02 -4.88 -25.42
CA LYS A 74 -1.14 -4.90 -24.51
C LYS A 74 -1.25 -6.15 -23.64
N ASP A 75 -0.82 -7.30 -24.17
CA ASP A 75 -0.87 -8.58 -23.44
C ASP A 75 0.16 -8.60 -22.31
N VAL A 76 1.33 -7.98 -22.54
CA VAL A 76 2.41 -7.85 -21.55
C VAL A 76 2.02 -6.84 -20.48
N ALA A 77 1.51 -5.66 -20.87
CA ALA A 77 0.98 -4.67 -19.93
C ALA A 77 -0.10 -5.28 -19.04
N THR A 78 -1.03 -6.06 -19.58
CA THR A 78 -2.07 -6.74 -18.79
C THR A 78 -1.50 -7.70 -17.75
N LEU A 79 -0.44 -8.44 -18.07
CA LEU A 79 0.23 -9.33 -17.13
C LEU A 79 0.95 -8.57 -16.02
N ILE A 80 1.55 -7.42 -16.34
CA ILE A 80 2.22 -6.54 -15.37
C ILE A 80 1.19 -5.95 -14.41
N VAL A 81 0.08 -5.40 -14.92
CA VAL A 81 -1.03 -4.90 -14.07
C VAL A 81 -1.51 -5.97 -13.09
N GLN A 82 -1.65 -7.20 -13.56
CA GLN A 82 -2.07 -8.32 -12.72
C GLN A 82 -1.02 -8.66 -11.67
N ALA A 83 0.27 -8.64 -12.02
CA ALA A 83 1.36 -8.85 -11.08
C ALA A 83 1.41 -7.76 -10.01
N GLU A 84 1.34 -6.48 -10.38
CA GLU A 84 1.31 -5.36 -9.44
C GLU A 84 0.10 -5.44 -8.50
N ALA A 85 -1.09 -5.73 -9.03
CA ALA A 85 -2.29 -5.89 -8.24
C ALA A 85 -2.16 -7.07 -7.24
N ILE A 86 -1.49 -8.16 -7.62
CA ILE A 86 -1.21 -9.28 -6.73
C ILE A 86 -0.23 -8.86 -5.64
N GLU A 87 0.87 -8.18 -5.98
CA GLU A 87 1.88 -7.73 -5.01
C GLU A 87 1.31 -6.71 -4.02
N ALA A 88 0.55 -5.73 -4.49
CA ALA A 88 -0.10 -4.74 -3.64
C ALA A 88 -1.09 -5.40 -2.67
N ARG A 89 -1.86 -6.40 -3.14
CA ARG A 89 -2.77 -7.18 -2.29
C ARG A 89 -2.02 -8.04 -1.30
N GLN A 90 -0.91 -8.66 -1.69
CA GLN A 90 -0.06 -9.42 -0.78
C GLN A 90 0.51 -8.53 0.32
N GLN A 91 1.04 -7.35 -0.01
CA GLN A 91 1.55 -6.39 0.97
C GLN A 91 0.46 -5.91 1.94
N ALA A 92 -0.74 -5.60 1.44
CA ALA A 92 -1.89 -5.24 2.28
C ALA A 92 -2.31 -6.38 3.22
N ILE A 93 -2.40 -7.60 2.69
CA ILE A 93 -2.74 -8.81 3.45
C ILE A 93 -1.69 -9.12 4.50
N PHE A 94 -0.38 -9.04 4.20
CA PHE A 94 0.65 -9.29 5.19
C PHE A 94 0.60 -8.29 6.34
N ARG A 95 0.30 -7.01 6.07
CA ARG A 95 0.07 -6.03 7.14
C ARG A 95 -1.17 -6.34 7.96
N GLN A 96 -2.27 -6.75 7.32
CA GLN A 96 -3.49 -7.13 8.03
C GLN A 96 -3.29 -8.39 8.89
N LEU A 97 -2.58 -9.39 8.37
CA LEU A 97 -2.20 -10.61 9.10
C LEU A 97 -1.26 -10.31 10.27
N LEU A 98 -0.44 -9.26 10.15
CA LEU A 98 0.38 -8.75 11.23
C LEU A 98 -0.39 -7.86 12.23
N GLY A 99 -1.69 -7.60 12.01
CA GLY A 99 -2.50 -6.72 12.86
C GLY A 99 -2.11 -5.24 12.76
N LEU A 100 -1.39 -4.85 11.71
CA LEU A 100 -0.97 -3.47 11.45
C LEU A 100 -2.06 -2.69 10.72
N HIS A 101 -2.08 -1.38 10.95
CA HIS A 101 -3.01 -0.48 10.28
C HIS A 101 -2.71 -0.37 8.76
N PRO A 102 -3.74 -0.07 7.93
CA PRO A 102 -3.59 0.06 6.49
C PRO A 102 -2.54 1.11 6.10
N MET A 103 -1.86 0.90 4.98
CA MET A 103 -0.91 1.89 4.48
C MET A 103 -1.65 3.08 3.84
N PRO A 104 -1.18 4.31 4.05
CA PRO A 104 -1.64 5.44 3.26
C PRO A 104 -1.18 5.25 1.81
N MET A 105 -2.12 5.28 0.88
CA MET A 105 -1.83 5.27 -0.55
C MET A 105 -1.66 6.71 -1.07
N MET A 106 -0.64 6.93 -1.90
CA MET A 106 -0.38 8.22 -2.54
C MET A 106 -0.30 8.02 -4.05
N VAL A 107 -1.17 8.69 -4.79
CA VAL A 107 -1.08 8.80 -6.25
C VAL A 107 -0.28 10.06 -6.56
N ARG A 108 0.85 9.92 -7.25
CA ARG A 108 1.70 11.06 -7.64
C ARG A 108 2.10 10.94 -9.12
N PRO A 109 1.77 11.92 -9.98
CA PRO A 109 2.35 11.99 -11.32
C PRO A 109 3.84 12.38 -11.28
N SER A 110 4.62 11.89 -12.24
CA SER A 110 6.07 12.14 -12.36
C SER A 110 6.43 13.61 -12.58
N SER A 111 5.53 14.38 -13.20
CA SER A 111 5.61 15.84 -13.34
C SER A 111 4.22 16.47 -13.34
N CYS A 112 4.11 17.70 -12.83
CA CYS A 112 2.89 18.51 -12.90
C CYS A 112 3.12 19.63 -13.93
N PRO A 113 2.17 19.92 -14.83
CA PRO A 113 2.21 21.11 -15.66
C PRO A 113 2.38 22.37 -14.81
N GLU A 114 3.27 23.29 -15.20
CA GLU A 114 3.57 24.52 -14.44
C GLU A 114 2.32 25.37 -14.16
N ASN A 115 1.29 25.25 -15.01
CA ASN A 115 0.05 26.01 -14.91
C ASN A 115 -1.09 25.23 -14.24
N ASN A 116 -0.78 24.25 -13.39
CA ASN A 116 -1.81 23.49 -12.69
C ASN A 116 -2.42 24.33 -11.55
N THR A 117 -3.72 24.53 -11.60
CA THR A 117 -4.44 25.30 -10.58
C THR A 117 -4.55 24.50 -9.29
N ARG A 118 -4.29 25.15 -8.16
CA ARG A 118 -4.48 24.57 -6.82
C ARG A 118 -5.94 24.10 -6.65
N VAL A 119 -6.12 22.81 -6.36
CA VAL A 119 -7.44 22.26 -6.03
C VAL A 119 -7.82 22.70 -4.63
N VAL A 120 -8.95 23.38 -4.47
CA VAL A 120 -9.44 23.76 -3.14
C VAL A 120 -10.09 22.53 -2.50
N TRP A 121 -9.40 21.93 -1.55
CA TRP A 121 -9.90 20.78 -0.79
C TRP A 121 -9.57 20.96 0.70
N GLN A 122 -10.42 20.41 1.55
CA GLN A 122 -10.31 20.50 3.00
C GLN A 122 -9.34 19.44 3.52
N ASN A 123 -8.15 19.87 3.96
CA ASN A 123 -7.21 18.97 4.61
C ASN A 123 -7.48 18.92 6.11
N PHE A 124 -7.67 17.74 6.66
CA PHE A 124 -7.79 17.55 8.10
C PHE A 124 -6.41 17.38 8.74
N PRO A 125 -6.24 17.74 10.03
CA PRO A 125 -5.04 17.39 10.77
C PRO A 125 -4.77 15.88 10.71
N ASN A 126 -3.51 15.46 10.82
CA ASN A 126 -3.19 14.03 10.75
C ASN A 126 -3.66 13.30 12.02
N LEU A 127 -4.16 12.07 11.85
CA LEU A 127 -4.48 11.17 12.96
C LEU A 127 -3.29 10.25 13.21
N HIS A 128 -2.83 10.19 14.45
CA HIS A 128 -1.77 9.30 14.88
C HIS A 128 -2.31 8.25 15.83
N ILE A 129 -1.74 7.06 15.70
CA ILE A 129 -1.96 5.93 16.61
C ILE A 129 -0.71 5.85 17.46
N VAL A 130 -0.78 6.36 18.68
CA VAL A 130 0.39 6.60 19.54
C VAL A 130 1.05 5.29 19.94
N ASN A 131 0.24 4.28 20.25
CA ASN A 131 0.69 2.96 20.66
C ASN A 131 0.46 1.94 19.54
N GLN A 132 0.97 2.18 18.34
CA GLN A 132 0.98 1.18 17.27
C GLN A 132 1.69 -0.09 17.78
N PRO A 133 1.13 -1.28 17.61
CA PRO A 133 1.79 -2.48 18.09
C PRO A 133 3.05 -2.75 17.26
N ASN A 134 4.16 -3.09 17.92
CA ASN A 134 5.39 -3.45 17.24
C ASN A 134 5.40 -4.95 16.95
N VAL A 135 5.31 -5.29 15.66
CA VAL A 135 5.31 -6.68 15.18
C VAL A 135 6.60 -7.43 15.50
N ASN A 136 7.70 -6.71 15.70
CA ASN A 136 9.01 -7.29 16.03
C ASN A 136 9.16 -7.66 17.50
N ARG A 137 8.23 -7.25 18.38
CA ARG A 137 8.27 -7.63 19.80
C ARG A 137 7.63 -8.99 20.03
N PHE A 138 8.13 -9.75 21.00
CA PHE A 138 7.45 -10.99 21.45
C PHE A 138 6.05 -10.68 22.02
N ASN A 139 5.92 -9.59 22.79
CA ASN A 139 4.69 -9.15 23.43
C ASN A 139 4.32 -7.73 22.98
N ALA A 140 3.16 -7.60 22.32
CA ALA A 140 2.67 -6.33 21.79
C ALA A 140 2.17 -5.34 22.86
N ASN A 141 1.99 -5.77 24.11
CA ASN A 141 1.61 -4.91 25.23
C ASN A 141 2.80 -4.12 25.80
N THR A 142 4.04 -4.52 25.48
CA THR A 142 5.25 -3.80 25.91
C THR A 142 5.71 -2.76 24.90
N THR A 143 4.97 -2.59 23.79
CA THR A 143 5.27 -1.57 22.79
C THR A 143 5.16 -0.18 23.40
N GLN A 144 6.22 0.62 23.22
CA GLN A 144 6.26 1.99 23.70
C GLN A 144 5.45 2.91 22.79
N ASN A 145 5.08 4.07 23.32
CA ASN A 145 4.49 5.12 22.50
C ASN A 145 5.51 5.56 21.45
N TRP A 146 5.05 5.72 20.20
CA TRP A 146 5.86 6.17 19.07
C TRP A 146 7.03 5.26 18.72
N GLU A 147 6.88 3.94 18.91
CA GLU A 147 7.88 2.95 18.55
C GLU A 147 7.86 2.64 17.03
N THR A 148 8.06 3.69 16.23
CA THR A 148 8.04 3.72 14.76
C THR A 148 9.27 4.45 14.22
N ILE A 149 9.69 4.14 13.00
CA ILE A 149 10.88 4.74 12.35
C ILE A 149 10.66 6.22 11.96
N GLY A 150 9.41 6.70 12.01
CA GLY A 150 9.09 8.10 11.77
C GLY A 150 7.75 8.51 12.37
N ASN A 151 7.29 9.70 11.96
CA ASN A 151 6.10 10.37 12.51
C ASN A 151 4.88 10.33 11.57
N ARG A 152 4.91 9.52 10.50
CA ARG A 152 3.73 9.30 9.66
C ARG A 152 2.92 8.15 10.24
N THR A 153 1.61 8.24 10.12
CA THR A 153 0.67 7.19 10.59
C THR A 153 0.94 5.82 9.96
N GLY A 154 1.55 5.79 8.77
CA GLY A 154 1.94 4.57 8.08
C GLY A 154 3.39 4.13 8.27
N ASP A 155 4.20 4.86 9.05
CA ASP A 155 5.62 4.51 9.21
C ASP A 155 5.77 3.13 9.89
N PRO A 156 6.78 2.35 9.49
CA PRO A 156 6.99 1.01 10.02
C PRO A 156 7.39 1.08 11.49
N SER A 157 7.10 0.00 12.23
CA SER A 157 7.58 -0.19 13.59
C SER A 157 9.10 -0.16 13.66
N ASP A 158 9.66 0.34 14.77
CA ASP A 158 11.10 0.33 14.98
C ASP A 158 11.60 -1.12 15.15
N SER A 159 12.60 -1.50 14.37
CA SER A 159 13.25 -2.82 14.46
C SER A 159 14.44 -2.83 15.42
N ASN A 160 14.92 -1.67 15.87
CA ASN A 160 16.03 -1.51 16.81
C ASN A 160 15.60 -1.69 18.27
N ILE A 161 14.94 -2.81 18.55
CA ILE A 161 14.56 -3.22 19.91
C ILE A 161 15.62 -4.17 20.50
N ALA A 162 15.69 -4.25 21.83
CA ALA A 162 16.61 -5.15 22.50
C ALA A 162 16.33 -6.62 22.12
N GLU A 163 17.37 -7.45 21.98
CA GLU A 163 17.24 -8.84 21.50
C GLU A 163 16.38 -9.72 22.42
N ASP A 164 16.39 -9.46 23.73
CA ASP A 164 15.55 -10.12 24.72
C ASP A 164 14.06 -9.77 24.56
N GLN A 165 13.76 -8.68 23.84
CA GLN A 165 12.41 -8.22 23.54
C GLN A 165 11.97 -8.52 22.11
N SER A 166 12.90 -8.93 21.25
CA SER A 166 12.67 -9.22 19.84
C SER A 166 12.18 -10.65 19.62
N CYS A 167 11.20 -10.81 18.73
CA CYS A 167 10.73 -12.12 18.24
C CYS A 167 11.44 -12.59 16.97
N VAL A 168 12.28 -11.75 16.34
CA VAL A 168 12.86 -12.01 15.00
C VAL A 168 13.90 -13.13 15.03
N HIS A 169 14.63 -13.28 16.14
CA HIS A 169 15.68 -14.30 16.31
C HIS A 169 15.33 -15.33 17.40
N GLN A 170 14.05 -15.47 17.75
CA GLN A 170 13.61 -16.42 18.77
C GLN A 170 13.38 -17.81 18.18
N ASN A 171 13.94 -18.85 18.79
CA ASN A 171 13.74 -20.24 18.37
C ASN A 171 12.64 -20.97 19.15
N THR A 172 11.91 -20.26 20.01
CA THR A 172 10.82 -20.85 20.80
C THR A 172 9.51 -20.80 20.02
N THR A 173 8.87 -21.96 19.84
CA THR A 173 7.53 -22.07 19.24
C THR A 173 6.54 -21.15 19.96
N GLY A 174 5.77 -20.38 19.20
CA GLY A 174 4.81 -19.40 19.74
C GLY A 174 5.37 -17.99 19.96
N TYR A 175 6.69 -17.81 19.96
CA TYR A 175 7.35 -16.50 20.18
C TYR A 175 8.26 -16.06 19.03
N ASN A 176 8.46 -16.92 18.04
CA ASN A 176 9.14 -16.60 16.79
C ASN A 176 8.16 -15.83 15.87
N CYS A 177 8.59 -14.69 15.30
CA CYS A 177 7.82 -13.92 14.32
C CYS A 177 8.40 -13.94 12.89
N GLY A 178 9.27 -14.91 12.60
CA GLY A 178 9.73 -15.25 11.28
C GLY A 178 8.56 -15.66 10.37
N PRO A 179 8.61 -15.29 9.09
CA PRO A 179 7.51 -15.54 8.17
C PRO A 179 7.36 -17.04 7.88
N ALA A 180 6.27 -17.66 8.35
CA ALA A 180 5.92 -19.04 8.05
C ALA A 180 4.43 -19.32 8.25
N VAL A 181 3.80 -20.03 7.31
CA VAL A 181 2.38 -20.45 7.41
C VAL A 181 2.08 -21.43 8.54
N SER A 182 3.13 -22.03 9.12
CA SER A 182 3.05 -23.01 10.22
C SER A 182 3.27 -22.41 11.61
N HIS A 183 3.55 -21.11 11.70
CA HIS A 183 3.82 -20.44 12.96
C HIS A 183 2.60 -19.64 13.40
N ASP A 184 2.07 -19.99 14.57
CA ASP A 184 1.11 -19.16 15.30
C ASP A 184 1.83 -18.46 16.44
N ARG A 185 1.47 -17.20 16.70
CA ARG A 185 2.02 -16.42 17.81
C ARG A 185 1.13 -16.64 19.03
N ASN A 186 1.72 -17.04 20.15
CA ASN A 186 1.00 -17.17 21.41
C ASN A 186 0.38 -15.84 21.85
N ASP A 187 1.16 -14.76 21.75
CA ASP A 187 0.70 -13.41 22.03
C ASP A 187 0.37 -12.70 20.71
N PRO A 188 -0.91 -12.43 20.43
CA PRO A 188 -1.32 -11.75 19.22
C PRO A 188 -0.94 -10.26 19.27
N VAL A 189 -0.63 -9.70 18.09
CA VAL A 189 -0.24 -8.29 17.94
C VAL A 189 -1.41 -7.34 18.26
N SER A 190 -2.64 -7.81 18.07
CA SER A 190 -3.88 -7.13 18.44
C SER A 190 -4.80 -8.11 19.19
N PHE A 191 -5.45 -7.65 20.26
CA PHE A 191 -6.29 -8.48 21.11
C PHE A 191 -7.51 -7.69 21.65
N PRO A 192 -8.62 -8.39 21.98
CA PRO A 192 -9.78 -7.75 22.59
C PRO A 192 -9.43 -7.03 23.89
N GLY A 193 -9.92 -5.80 24.06
CA GLY A 193 -9.65 -4.99 25.25
C GLY A 193 -8.33 -4.23 25.22
N ARG A 194 -7.51 -4.35 24.16
CA ARG A 194 -6.34 -3.51 23.95
C ARG A 194 -6.78 -2.04 23.82
N GLN A 195 -6.19 -1.17 24.64
CA GLN A 195 -6.40 0.26 24.53
C GLN A 195 -5.66 0.81 23.31
N VAL A 196 -6.33 1.60 22.48
CA VAL A 196 -5.73 2.27 21.32
C VAL A 196 -5.74 3.76 21.59
N ASN A 197 -4.54 4.34 21.68
CA ASN A 197 -4.36 5.75 21.97
C ASN A 197 -4.26 6.52 20.66
N LEU A 198 -5.23 7.41 20.44
CA LEU A 198 -5.36 8.21 19.25
C LEU A 198 -5.09 9.67 19.59
N THR A 199 -4.32 10.35 18.74
CA THR A 199 -4.11 11.80 18.86
C THR A 199 -4.16 12.45 17.49
N TRP A 200 -4.77 13.62 17.41
CA TRP A 200 -4.75 14.45 16.21
C TRP A 200 -3.63 15.47 16.31
N ASP A 201 -3.08 15.86 15.18
CA ASP A 201 -2.28 17.08 15.10
C ASP A 201 -3.16 18.33 15.34
N GLU A 202 -2.53 19.41 15.76
CA GLU A 202 -3.19 20.72 15.85
C GLU A 202 -3.58 21.24 14.44
N PRO A 203 -4.72 21.93 14.29
CA PRO A 203 -5.07 22.59 13.04
C PRO A 203 -4.14 23.76 12.75
N GLY A 204 -4.04 24.14 11.47
CA GLY A 204 -3.20 25.26 11.01
C GLY A 204 -1.81 24.85 10.52
N LEU A 205 -1.51 23.54 10.49
CA LEU A 205 -0.24 23.04 9.98
C LEU A 205 -0.21 23.04 8.45
N ALA A 206 0.95 23.40 7.90
CA ALA A 206 1.16 23.38 6.47
C ALA A 206 1.47 21.95 5.99
N VAL A 207 0.74 21.45 5.00
CA VAL A 207 0.79 20.07 4.50
C VAL A 207 0.76 20.01 2.96
N GLY A 208 1.00 18.82 2.43
CA GLY A 208 1.01 18.55 1.00
C GLY A 208 2.28 19.03 0.28
N PRO A 209 2.33 18.89 -1.05
CA PRO A 209 3.49 19.31 -1.84
C PRO A 209 3.79 20.79 -1.63
N ASN A 210 5.06 21.11 -1.34
CA ASN A 210 5.54 22.47 -1.07
C ASN A 210 4.79 23.21 0.05
N ASN A 211 4.17 22.50 1.01
CA ASN A 211 3.43 23.10 2.13
C ASN A 211 2.29 24.04 1.67
N SER A 212 1.67 23.71 0.54
CA SER A 212 0.68 24.56 -0.14
C SER A 212 -0.75 24.47 0.43
N TYR A 213 -0.98 23.57 1.39
CA TYR A 213 -2.24 23.40 2.08
C TYR A 213 -2.09 23.66 3.56
N VAL A 214 -3.16 24.13 4.21
CA VAL A 214 -3.21 24.33 5.65
C VAL A 214 -4.32 23.45 6.20
N THR A 215 -4.03 22.67 7.23
CA THR A 215 -5.02 21.82 7.88
C THR A 215 -6.05 22.67 8.60
N SER A 216 -7.32 22.29 8.54
CA SER A 216 -8.36 22.87 9.39
C SER A 216 -9.39 21.82 9.78
N THR A 217 -10.12 22.10 10.84
CA THR A 217 -11.20 21.24 11.32
C THR A 217 -12.29 22.10 11.94
N THR A 218 -13.53 21.67 11.78
CA THR A 218 -14.70 22.19 12.50
C THR A 218 -15.13 21.23 13.61
N ALA A 219 -14.45 20.09 13.76
CA ALA A 219 -14.74 19.10 14.78
C ALA A 219 -14.35 19.61 16.17
N GLY A 220 -15.21 19.36 17.16
CA GLY A 220 -14.95 19.61 18.58
C GLY A 220 -14.15 18.48 19.22
N GLN A 221 -14.23 18.37 20.55
CA GLN A 221 -13.56 17.27 21.26
C GLN A 221 -14.08 15.90 20.79
N PRO A 222 -13.18 14.93 20.56
CA PRO A 222 -13.57 13.59 20.15
C PRO A 222 -14.34 12.89 21.28
N ALA A 223 -15.55 12.42 20.96
CA ALA A 223 -16.43 11.73 21.93
C ALA A 223 -16.54 10.22 21.67
N PHE A 224 -16.42 9.81 20.41
CA PHE A 224 -16.61 8.42 19.98
C PHE A 224 -15.54 8.05 18.95
N VAL A 225 -15.19 6.77 18.91
CA VAL A 225 -14.38 6.15 17.85
C VAL A 225 -15.25 5.10 17.18
N ALA A 226 -15.14 4.99 15.86
CA ALA A 226 -15.84 4.00 15.09
C ALA A 226 -14.83 3.27 14.18
N TRP A 227 -14.89 1.95 14.17
CA TRP A 227 -14.09 1.10 13.31
C TRP A 227 -14.94 0.65 12.14
N LEU A 228 -14.59 1.11 10.95
CA LEU A 228 -15.29 0.74 9.72
C LEU A 228 -14.48 -0.34 8.99
N SER A 229 -15.13 -1.47 8.72
CA SER A 229 -14.70 -2.46 7.74
C SER A 229 -15.60 -2.40 6.51
N GLN A 230 -15.24 -3.09 5.42
CA GLN A 230 -16.01 -3.08 4.17
C GLN A 230 -17.52 -3.29 4.35
N LEU A 231 -17.94 -4.04 5.37
CA LEU A 231 -19.36 -4.38 5.61
C LEU A 231 -19.88 -4.02 7.01
N ASN A 232 -19.00 -3.69 7.98
CA ASN A 232 -19.41 -3.50 9.37
C ASN A 232 -18.86 -2.19 9.96
N LEU A 233 -19.66 -1.57 10.82
CA LEU A 233 -19.25 -0.46 11.68
C LEU A 233 -19.41 -0.91 13.14
N THR A 234 -18.33 -0.85 13.90
CA THR A 234 -18.31 -1.15 15.35
C THR A 234 -17.65 -0.02 16.11
#